data_AF-A0AA51HLU9-F1
#
_entry.id   AF-A0AA51HLU9-F1
#
_cell.length_a   1.000
_cell.length_b   1.000
_cell.length_c   1.000
_cell.angle_alpha   90.00
_cell.angle_beta   90.00
_cell.angle_gamma   90.00
#
_symmetry.space_group_name_H-M   'P 1'
#
loop_
_entity.id
_entity.type
_entity.pdbx_description
1 polymer ?
#
loop_
_entity_poly.entity_id
_entity_poly.type
_entity_poly.pdbx_seq_one_letter_code
_entity_poly.pdbx_strand_id
1 'polypeptide(L)' 'REHEEYGFCQVGTSSSLLQDDTLILGSPGPYTWRGTIFAQDVRDVFLDRDNVVYLAPVEDGVSPVEKYSYLG' A
#
# COMPACT_ATOMS: atom_id res chain seq x y z
N ARG A 1 6.55 2.71 -19.13
CA ARG A 1 7.18 1.69 -18.26
C ARG A 1 7.11 2.02 -16.78
N GLU A 2 7.71 3.10 -16.25
CA GLU A 2 7.63 3.32 -14.78
C GLU A 2 6.22 3.55 -14.22
N HIS A 3 5.31 4.14 -15.01
CA HIS A 3 3.88 4.23 -14.67
C HIS A 3 3.13 2.87 -14.61
N GLU A 4 3.72 1.78 -15.11
CA GLU A 4 3.13 0.42 -15.05
C GLU A 4 3.47 -0.28 -13.74
N GLU A 5 4.35 0.31 -12.93
CA GLU A 5 4.73 -0.16 -11.60
C GLU A 5 4.38 0.94 -10.59
N TYR A 6 5.38 1.56 -9.94
CA TYR A 6 5.16 2.51 -8.84
C TYR A 6 5.38 3.98 -9.22
N GLY A 7 5.62 4.31 -10.49
CA GLY A 7 5.95 5.68 -10.92
C GLY A 7 4.88 6.74 -10.56
N PHE A 8 3.62 6.33 -10.40
CA PHE A 8 2.52 7.19 -9.94
C PHE A 8 1.91 6.73 -8.62
N CYS A 9 2.69 6.09 -7.75
CA CYS A 9 2.24 5.44 -6.52
C CYS A 9 1.28 6.28 -5.66
N GLN A 10 1.61 7.55 -5.37
CA GLN A 10 0.75 8.41 -4.54
C GLN A 10 0.41 7.75 -3.18
N VAL A 11 1.38 7.09 -2.56
CA VAL A 11 1.19 6.48 -1.23
C VAL A 11 0.88 7.58 -0.20
N GLY A 12 -0.09 7.30 0.67
CA GLY A 12 -0.53 8.24 1.70
C GLY A 12 -1.65 9.18 1.24
N THR A 13 -2.20 9.01 0.03
CA THR A 13 -3.44 9.67 -0.38
C THR A 13 -4.57 9.40 0.63
N SER A 14 -4.59 8.22 1.22
CA SER A 14 -5.40 7.89 2.39
C SER A 14 -4.55 7.17 3.44
N SER A 15 -4.93 7.30 4.72
CA SER A 15 -4.24 6.62 5.81
C SER A 15 -5.16 6.33 6.98
N SER A 16 -4.79 5.34 7.79
CA SER A 16 -5.44 5.03 9.06
C SER A 16 -4.41 4.48 10.03
N LEU A 17 -4.44 4.94 11.28
CA LEU A 17 -3.69 4.36 12.38
C LEU A 17 -4.65 3.47 13.19
N LEU A 18 -4.34 2.18 13.26
CA LEU A 18 -5.13 1.21 14.01
C LEU A 18 -4.79 1.25 15.50
N GLN A 19 -5.62 0.62 16.33
CA GLN A 19 -5.45 0.60 17.79
C GLN A 19 -4.22 -0.18 18.26
N ASP A 20 -3.66 -1.04 17.40
CA ASP A 20 -2.48 -1.87 17.66
C ASP A 20 -1.19 -1.25 17.12
N ASP A 21 -1.18 0.06 16.84
CA ASP A 21 -0.06 0.81 16.26
C ASP A 21 0.34 0.35 14.84
N THR A 22 -0.58 -0.29 14.11
CA THR A 22 -0.41 -0.52 12.67
C THR A 22 -0.83 0.71 11.87
N LEU A 23 0.10 1.26 11.10
CA LEU A 23 -0.18 2.28 10.09
C LEU A 23 -0.58 1.63 8.77
N ILE A 24 -1.76 1.97 8.27
CA ILE A 24 -2.27 1.60 6.96
C ILE A 24 -2.20 2.81 6.03
N LEU A 25 -1.58 2.65 4.86
CA LEU A 25 -1.46 3.69 3.84
C LEU A 25 -2.08 3.21 2.52
N GLY A 26 -3.05 3.96 2.01
CA GLY A 26 -3.60 3.74 0.68
C GLY A 26 -2.77 4.42 -0.40
N SER A 27 -2.70 3.77 -1.55
CA SER A 27 -1.90 4.22 -2.70
C SER A 27 -2.66 3.89 -3.99
N PRO A 28 -3.33 4.86 -4.63
CA PRO A 28 -4.23 4.56 -5.75
C PRO A 28 -3.53 4.36 -7.10
N GLY A 29 -2.32 4.88 -7.28
CA GLY A 29 -1.70 4.91 -8.60
C GLY A 29 -0.79 3.75 -9.03
N PRO A 30 -0.30 2.82 -8.17
CA PRO A 30 0.50 1.69 -8.63
C PRO A 30 -0.22 0.81 -9.65
N TYR A 31 0.56 0.20 -10.53
CA TYR A 31 0.11 -0.77 -11.52
C TYR A 31 -1.04 -0.22 -12.37
N THR A 32 -0.82 0.96 -12.94
CA THR A 32 -1.77 1.61 -13.86
C THR A 32 -3.12 1.86 -13.20
N TRP A 33 -3.10 2.57 -12.07
CA TRP A 33 -4.27 2.93 -11.27
C TRP A 33 -5.08 1.73 -10.76
N ARG A 34 -4.44 0.57 -10.58
CA ARG A 34 -4.99 -0.57 -9.84
C ARG A 34 -5.07 -0.25 -8.34
N GLY A 35 -4.03 0.41 -7.84
CA GLY A 35 -3.92 0.76 -6.43
C GLY A 35 -3.38 -0.39 -5.57
N THR A 36 -2.97 -0.06 -4.34
CA THR A 36 -2.57 -1.00 -3.31
C THR A 36 -2.64 -0.36 -1.92
N ILE A 37 -2.40 -1.19 -0.90
CA ILE A 37 -2.35 -0.79 0.51
C ILE A 37 -1.01 -1.23 1.08
N PHE A 38 -0.36 -0.33 1.81
CA PHE A 38 0.83 -0.62 2.62
C PHE A 38 0.43 -0.70 4.10
N ALA A 39 1.02 -1.65 4.82
CA ALA A 39 0.86 -1.79 6.26
C ALA A 39 2.24 -1.83 6.94
N GLN A 40 2.40 -1.07 8.01
CA GLN A 40 3.66 -1.01 8.75
C GLN A 40 3.39 -0.83 10.25
N ASP A 41 4.17 -1.50 11.07
CA ASP A 41 4.23 -1.28 12.51
C ASP A 41 5.01 0.01 12.84
N VAL A 42 4.35 0.91 13.58
CA VAL A 42 4.91 2.21 14.01
C VAL A 42 5.21 2.30 15.51
N ARG A 43 5.23 1.17 16.23
CA ARG A 43 5.58 1.13 17.66
C ARG A 43 6.98 1.70 17.90
N ASP A 44 7.13 2.43 19.00
CA ASP A 44 8.41 3.03 19.44
C ASP A 44 9.31 2.03 20.21
N VAL A 45 8.82 0.81 20.45
CA VAL A 45 9.56 -0.23 21.19
C VAL A 45 10.51 -0.96 20.23
N PHE A 46 11.78 -0.56 20.22
CA PHE A 46 12.79 -1.04 19.26
C PHE A 46 12.91 -2.57 19.14
N LEU A 47 12.81 -3.32 20.24
CA LEU A 47 12.94 -4.78 20.23
C LEU A 47 11.72 -5.50 19.68
N ASP A 48 10.53 -4.93 19.89
CA ASP A 48 9.26 -5.57 19.52
C ASP A 48 8.71 -5.05 18.19
N ARG A 49 9.25 -3.95 17.67
CA ARG A 49 8.83 -3.31 16.41
C ARG A 49 9.13 -4.21 15.22
N ASP A 50 8.11 -4.53 14.45
CA ASP A 50 8.29 -5.09 13.12
C ASP A 50 8.77 -4.00 12.16
N ASN A 51 9.87 -4.27 11.46
CA ASN A 51 10.46 -3.34 10.48
C ASN A 51 10.07 -3.69 9.04
N VAL A 52 9.22 -4.70 8.84
CA VAL A 52 8.69 -5.07 7.52
C VAL A 52 7.58 -4.11 7.12
N VAL A 53 7.64 -3.65 5.87
CA VAL A 53 6.52 -2.98 5.21
C VAL A 53 5.79 -4.04 4.39
N TYR A 54 4.56 -4.33 4.76
CA TYR A 54 3.70 -5.26 4.03
C TYR A 54 2.96 -4.51 2.93
N LEU A 55 2.75 -5.19 1.81
CA LEU A 55 2.10 -4.66 0.62
C LEU A 55 1.00 -5.64 0.19
N ALA A 56 -0.19 -5.12 -0.10
CA ALA A 56 -1.25 -5.92 -0.69
C ALA A 56 -0.88 -6.35 -2.13
N PRO A 57 -1.23 -7.58 -2.57
CA PRO A 57 -0.84 -8.09 -3.89
C PRO A 57 -1.26 -7.17 -5.03
N VAL A 58 -0.35 -6.99 -5.98
CA VAL A 58 -0.53 -6.12 -7.14
C VAL A 58 -0.41 -6.88 -8.46
N GLU A 59 -0.12 -8.18 -8.41
CA GLU A 59 0.04 -9.05 -9.56
C GLU A 59 -1.30 -9.44 -10.19
N ASP A 60 -1.26 -9.69 -11.50
CA ASP A 60 -2.43 -10.15 -12.25
C ASP A 60 -2.89 -11.53 -11.74
N GLY A 61 -4.21 -11.68 -11.52
CA GLY A 61 -4.81 -12.91 -10.98
C GLY A 61 -4.74 -13.07 -9.45
N VAL A 62 -4.04 -12.18 -8.74
CA VAL A 62 -3.97 -12.16 -7.27
C VAL A 62 -4.60 -10.89 -6.70
N SER A 63 -4.36 -9.74 -7.34
CA SER A 63 -5.01 -8.48 -6.97
C SER A 63 -6.53 -8.61 -7.14
N PRO A 64 -7.34 -8.18 -6.14
CA PRO A 64 -8.80 -8.14 -6.27
C PRO A 64 -9.28 -7.00 -7.19
N VAL A 65 -8.39 -6.10 -7.59
CA VAL A 65 -8.67 -4.94 -8.43
C VAL A 65 -7.96 -5.06 -9.78
N GLU A 66 -8.67 -4.76 -10.86
CA GLU A 66 -8.12 -4.76 -12.21
C GLU A 66 -7.27 -3.51 -12.52
N LYS A 67 -6.40 -3.60 -13.52
CA LYS A 67 -5.68 -2.41 -14.05
C LYS A 67 -6.69 -1.42 -14.63
N TYR A 68 -6.34 -0.13 -14.63
CA TYR A 68 -7.20 0.97 -15.11
C TYR A 68 -8.52 1.10 -14.32
N SER A 69 -8.53 0.73 -13.05
CA SER A 69 -9.74 0.83 -12.23
C SER A 69 -9.99 2.25 -11.70
N TYR A 70 -8.95 3.07 -11.57
CA TYR A 70 -9.03 4.48 -11.14
C TYR A 70 -9.82 4.67 -9.84
N LEU A 71 -9.75 3.70 -8.93
CA LEU A 71 -10.48 3.70 -7.65
C LEU A 71 -9.91 4.68 -6.59
N GLY A 72 -9.17 5.70 -7.03
CA GLY A 72 -8.59 6.72 -6.17
C GLY A 72 -9.61 7.69 -5.60
#